data_AF-A0A7Z8QID4-F1
#
_entry.id   AF-A0A7Z8QID4-F1
#
_cell.length_a   1.000
_cell.length_b   1.000
_cell.length_c   1.000
_cell.angle_alpha   90.00
_cell.angle_beta   90.00
_cell.angle_gamma   90.00
#
_symmetry.space_group_name_H-M   'P 1'
#
loop_
_entity.id
_entity.type
_entity.pdbx_description
1 polymer ?
#
loop_
_entity_poly.entity_id
_entity_poly.type
_entity_poly.pdbx_seq_one_letter_code
_entity_poly.pdbx_strand_id
1 'polypeptide(L)'
;MKPLGRFFQVTETIDAGKYFLDIDKVQRYPITFVVKTNESSEEVLKTIALQAEAKYQIKAIVKRYIESVDEIINIPKLIEIFESVLKSGCGAKVIEEIVLQSRVEFNVEAEEQDILAFEKSAE
;
A
#
# COMPACT_ATOMS: atom_id res chain seq x y z
N MET A 1 -15.40 8.02 -11.31
CA MET A 1 -15.20 6.61 -11.70
C MET A 1 -14.15 6.02 -10.79
N LYS A 2 -14.42 4.91 -10.08
CA LYS A 2 -13.37 4.13 -9.41
C LYS A 2 -12.75 3.20 -10.47
N PRO A 3 -11.41 3.18 -10.64
CA PRO A 3 -10.77 2.18 -11.49
C PRO A 3 -11.08 0.77 -10.98
N LEU A 4 -10.99 -0.24 -11.85
CA LEU A 4 -11.18 -1.65 -11.45
C LEU A 4 -10.10 -2.12 -10.45
N GLY A 5 -8.96 -1.44 -10.40
CA GLY A 5 -7.86 -1.69 -9.46
C GLY A 5 -7.79 -0.64 -8.34
N ARG A 6 -7.07 -0.98 -7.26
CA ARG A 6 -6.76 -0.08 -6.14
C ARG A 6 -5.29 0.32 -6.20
N PHE A 7 -4.99 1.59 -5.97
CA PHE A 7 -3.61 2.04 -5.81
C PHE A 7 -3.19 1.93 -4.35
N PHE A 8 -2.04 1.33 -4.12
CA PHE A 8 -1.42 1.26 -2.80
C PHE A 8 -0.11 2.04 -2.82
N GLN A 9 0.09 2.89 -1.82
CA GLN A 9 1.34 3.60 -1.62
C GLN A 9 1.88 3.31 -0.23
N VAL A 10 3.11 2.81 -0.15
CA VAL A 10 3.78 2.56 1.13
C VAL A 10 4.61 3.79 1.50
N THR A 11 4.54 4.21 2.77
CA THR A 11 5.36 5.30 3.31
C THR A 11 5.78 5.03 4.75
N GLU A 12 7.00 5.42 5.08
CA GLU A 12 7.54 5.29 6.44
C GLU A 12 7.25 6.51 7.31
N THR A 13 6.97 7.65 6.69
CA THR A 13 6.86 8.95 7.37
C THR A 13 5.52 9.60 7.10
N ILE A 14 4.94 10.24 8.10
CA ILE A 14 3.73 11.06 7.98
C ILE A 14 4.15 12.47 7.56
N ASP A 15 4.42 12.67 6.27
CA ASP A 15 4.80 13.95 5.66
C ASP A 15 3.81 14.33 4.56
N ALA A 16 3.04 15.40 4.75
CA ALA A 16 2.02 15.81 3.78
C ALA A 16 2.57 16.10 2.37
N GLY A 17 3.82 16.53 2.25
CA GLY A 17 4.46 16.78 0.95
C GLY A 17 4.61 15.50 0.13
N LYS A 18 5.07 14.41 0.75
CA LYS A 18 5.20 13.11 0.09
C LYS A 18 3.84 12.57 -0.38
N TYR A 19 2.82 12.64 0.48
CA TYR A 19 1.48 12.17 0.16
C TYR A 19 0.91 12.92 -1.04
N PHE A 20 1.11 14.25 -1.09
CA PHE A 20 0.60 15.07 -2.19
C PHE A 20 1.31 14.73 -3.50
N LEU A 21 2.63 14.49 -3.46
CA LEU A 21 3.39 14.04 -4.62
C LEU A 21 2.87 12.69 -5.14
N ASP A 22 2.58 11.73 -4.26
CA ASP A 22 2.06 10.43 -4.66
C ASP A 22 0.64 10.53 -5.23
N ILE A 23 -0.20 11.40 -4.66
CA ILE A 23 -1.54 11.72 -5.20
C ILE A 23 -1.44 12.36 -6.60
N ASP A 24 -0.50 13.29 -6.81
CA ASP A 24 -0.32 13.92 -8.12
C ASP A 24 0.24 12.95 -9.16
N LYS A 25 1.08 11.97 -8.79
CA LYS A 25 1.59 10.92 -9.69
C LYS A 25 0.46 10.09 -10.32
N VAL A 26 -0.63 9.87 -9.60
CA VAL A 26 -1.81 9.14 -10.09
C VAL A 26 -2.92 10.09 -10.52
N GLN A 27 -2.62 11.35 -10.88
CA GLN A 27 -3.62 12.32 -11.34
C GLN A 27 -4.81 12.52 -10.38
N ARG A 28 -4.57 12.43 -9.06
CA ARG A 28 -5.59 12.57 -8.00
C ARG A 28 -6.67 11.48 -8.02
N TYR A 29 -6.34 10.30 -8.51
CA TYR A 29 -7.14 9.11 -8.24
C TYR A 29 -7.08 8.72 -6.76
N PRO A 30 -8.12 8.06 -6.22
CA PRO A 30 -8.11 7.58 -4.85
C PRO A 30 -6.95 6.60 -4.59
N ILE A 31 -6.15 6.85 -3.55
CA ILE A 31 -5.02 6.01 -3.13
C ILE A 31 -5.26 5.48 -1.72
N THR A 32 -4.96 4.20 -1.51
CA THR A 32 -4.81 3.60 -0.19
C THR A 32 -3.35 3.72 0.27
N PHE A 33 -3.11 4.33 1.43
CA PHE A 33 -1.77 4.48 1.99
C PHE A 33 -1.50 3.41 3.04
N VAL A 34 -0.37 2.73 2.94
CA VAL A 34 0.17 1.83 3.95
C VAL A 34 1.27 2.56 4.70
N VAL A 35 1.04 2.87 5.97
CA VAL A 35 1.90 3.76 6.76
C VAL A 35 2.57 2.97 7.87
N LYS A 36 3.90 3.07 7.95
CA LYS A 36 4.71 2.37 8.96
C LYS A 36 4.63 3.06 10.34
N THR A 37 3.42 3.12 10.89
CA THR A 37 3.13 3.68 12.23
C THR A 37 2.18 2.77 13.01
N ASN A 38 2.18 2.92 14.33
CA ASN A 38 1.20 2.31 15.24
C ASN A 38 0.06 3.28 15.58
N GLU A 39 0.14 4.54 15.16
CA GLU A 39 -0.93 5.52 15.31
C GLU A 39 -2.18 5.09 14.53
N SER A 40 -3.36 5.48 15.03
CA SER A 40 -4.62 5.22 14.36
C SER A 40 -4.69 5.91 12.99
N SER A 41 -5.49 5.37 12.07
CA SER A 41 -5.71 5.97 10.76
C SER A 41 -6.23 7.42 10.85
N GLU A 42 -7.06 7.70 11.87
CA GLU A 42 -7.59 9.04 12.17
C GLU A 42 -6.50 10.03 12.59
N GLU A 43 -5.58 9.61 13.45
CA GLU A 43 -4.44 10.43 13.89
C GLU A 43 -3.49 10.74 12.73
N VAL A 44 -3.21 9.75 11.88
CA VAL A 44 -2.40 9.92 10.67
C VAL A 44 -3.05 10.94 9.75
N LEU A 45 -4.35 10.79 9.45
CA LEU A 45 -5.08 11.71 8.57
C LEU A 45 -5.11 13.13 9.13
N LYS A 46 -5.36 13.27 10.44
CA LYS A 46 -5.36 14.56 11.13
C LYS A 46 -3.98 15.23 11.06
N THR A 47 -2.92 14.45 11.26
CA THR A 47 -1.54 14.95 11.18
C THR A 47 -1.21 15.44 9.77
N ILE A 48 -1.59 14.68 8.73
CA ILE A 48 -1.42 15.09 7.33
C ILE A 48 -2.20 16.37 7.03
N ALA A 49 -3.44 16.47 7.49
CA ALA A 49 -4.28 17.66 7.29
C ALA A 49 -3.67 18.90 7.95
N LEU A 50 -3.21 18.79 9.20
CA LEU A 50 -2.55 19.89 9.93
C LEU A 50 -1.27 20.35 9.23
N GLN A 51 -0.42 19.41 8.81
CA GLN A 51 0.80 19.73 8.07
C GLN A 51 0.48 20.40 6.72
N ALA A 52 -0.56 19.93 6.03
CA ALA A 52 -0.98 20.50 4.75
C ALA A 52 -1.54 21.92 4.91
N GLU A 53 -2.37 22.18 5.92
CA GLU A 53 -2.89 23.52 6.21
C GLU A 53 -1.77 24.51 6.59
N ALA A 54 -0.75 24.05 7.31
CA ALA A 54 0.41 24.86 7.65
C ALA A 54 1.29 25.18 6.42
N LYS A 55 1.40 24.24 5.48
CA LYS A 55 2.29 24.35 4.31
C LYS A 55 1.62 25.03 3.10
N TYR A 56 0.31 24.90 2.95
CA TYR A 56 -0.44 25.38 1.79
C TYR A 56 -1.50 26.40 2.21
N GLN A 57 -1.41 27.62 1.65
CA GLN A 57 -2.37 28.70 1.96
C GLN A 57 -3.78 28.47 1.37
N ILE A 58 -3.89 27.59 0.36
CA ILE A 58 -5.14 27.37 -0.38
C ILE A 58 -5.89 26.16 0.18
N LYS A 59 -6.89 26.42 1.04
CA LYS A 59 -7.72 25.37 1.68
C LYS A 59 -8.41 24.43 0.71
N ALA A 60 -8.85 24.94 -0.45
CA ALA A 60 -9.53 24.12 -1.46
C ALA A 60 -8.62 23.03 -2.05
N ILE A 61 -7.32 23.30 -2.13
CA ILE A 61 -6.32 22.34 -2.62
C ILE A 61 -6.09 21.26 -1.57
N VAL A 62 -5.87 21.65 -0.31
CA VAL A 62 -5.71 20.72 0.81
C VAL A 62 -6.90 19.75 0.90
N LYS A 63 -8.12 20.29 0.80
CA LYS A 63 -9.35 19.49 0.81
C LYS A 63 -9.36 18.42 -0.27
N ARG A 64 -8.99 18.75 -1.51
CA ARG A 64 -8.94 17.79 -2.64
C ARG A 64 -7.91 16.69 -2.43
N TYR A 65 -6.75 17.02 -1.87
CA TYR A 65 -5.72 16.02 -1.57
C TYR A 65 -6.18 15.07 -0.46
N ILE A 66 -6.75 15.59 0.62
CA ILE A 66 -7.30 14.77 1.70
C ILE A 66 -8.45 13.87 1.19
N GLU A 67 -9.32 14.40 0.32
CA GLU A 67 -10.38 13.62 -0.34
C GLU A 67 -9.86 12.53 -1.29
N SER A 68 -8.59 12.61 -1.73
CA SER A 68 -7.95 11.59 -2.57
C SER A 68 -7.37 10.43 -1.77
N VAL A 69 -7.33 10.52 -0.44
CA VAL A 69 -6.95 9.42 0.46
C VAL A 69 -8.17 8.51 0.64
N ASP A 70 -8.16 7.32 0.03
CA ASP A 70 -9.27 6.34 0.10
C ASP A 70 -9.26 5.57 1.43
N GLU A 71 -8.07 5.13 1.86
CA GLU A 71 -7.89 4.36 3.09
C GLU A 71 -6.45 4.53 3.63
N ILE A 72 -6.28 4.45 4.94
CA ILE A 72 -4.97 4.41 5.61
C ILE A 72 -4.88 3.08 6.38
N ILE A 73 -3.88 2.27 6.05
CA ILE A 73 -3.56 1.01 6.71
C ILE A 73 -2.28 1.22 7.52
N ASN A 74 -2.38 1.11 8.85
CA ASN A 74 -1.24 1.20 9.77
C ASN A 74 -0.70 -0.20 10.10
N ILE A 75 0.38 -0.28 10.90
CA ILE A 75 1.02 -1.56 11.26
C ILE A 75 0.03 -2.49 11.99
N PRO A 76 -0.70 -2.05 13.04
CA PRO A 76 -1.66 -2.92 13.72
C PRO A 76 -2.70 -3.50 12.75
N LYS A 77 -3.24 -2.67 11.85
CA LYS A 77 -4.24 -3.12 10.89
C LYS A 77 -3.67 -4.10 9.87
N LEU A 78 -2.44 -3.87 9.42
CA LEU A 78 -1.75 -4.77 8.51
C LEU A 78 -1.53 -6.15 9.14
N ILE A 79 -1.14 -6.19 10.42
CA ILE A 79 -0.98 -7.44 11.18
C ILE A 79 -2.33 -8.17 11.31
N GLU A 80 -3.42 -7.47 11.64
CA GLU A 80 -4.76 -8.07 11.71
C GLU A 80 -5.16 -8.73 10.39
N ILE A 81 -4.95 -8.03 9.27
CA ILE A 81 -5.24 -8.55 7.92
C ILE A 81 -4.39 -9.78 7.65
N PHE A 82 -3.10 -9.71 7.95
CA PHE A 82 -2.17 -10.83 7.75
C PHE A 82 -2.58 -12.06 8.57
N GLU A 83 -2.91 -11.90 9.86
CA GLU A 83 -3.40 -12.99 10.68
C GLU A 83 -4.70 -13.61 10.15
N SER A 84 -5.63 -12.79 9.64
CA SER A 84 -6.86 -13.27 9.02
C SER A 84 -6.57 -14.14 7.79
N VAL A 85 -5.59 -13.74 6.96
CA VAL A 85 -5.16 -14.51 5.79
C VAL A 85 -4.55 -15.84 6.22
N LEU A 86 -3.68 -15.85 7.24
CA LEU A 86 -3.09 -17.08 7.76
C LEU A 86 -4.15 -18.03 8.31
N LYS A 87 -5.12 -17.52 9.07
CA LYS A 87 -6.25 -18.30 9.60
C LYS A 87 -7.11 -18.90 8.49
N SER A 88 -7.20 -18.24 7.33
CA SER A 88 -7.93 -18.77 6.15
C SER A 88 -7.17 -19.85 5.37
N GLY A 89 -5.95 -20.20 5.77
CA GLY A 89 -5.10 -21.17 5.05
C GLY A 89 -4.53 -20.64 3.73
N CYS A 90 -4.67 -19.34 3.45
CA CYS A 90 -4.21 -18.72 2.20
C CYS A 90 -2.74 -18.26 2.23
N GLY A 91 -1.97 -18.57 3.27
CA GLY A 91 -0.59 -18.10 3.43
C GLY A 91 0.33 -18.49 2.26
N ALA A 92 0.27 -19.75 1.83
CA ALA A 92 1.07 -20.24 0.69
C ALA A 92 0.76 -19.45 -0.60
N LYS A 93 -0.53 -19.24 -0.90
CA LYS A 93 -0.97 -18.46 -2.06
C LYS A 93 -0.45 -17.03 -2.05
N VAL A 94 -0.37 -16.39 -0.88
CA VAL A 94 0.19 -15.04 -0.76
C VAL A 94 1.68 -15.03 -1.07
N ILE A 95 2.44 -16.02 -0.60
CA ILE A 95 3.87 -16.13 -0.91
C ILE A 95 4.07 -16.39 -2.42
N GLU A 96 3.30 -17.30 -3.01
CA GLU A 96 3.32 -17.56 -4.45
C GLU A 96 3.04 -16.29 -5.27
N GLU A 97 2.04 -15.51 -4.85
CA GLU A 97 1.71 -14.24 -5.49
C GLU A 97 2.85 -13.22 -5.35
N ILE A 98 3.47 -13.10 -4.17
CA ILE A 98 4.63 -12.21 -3.97
C ILE A 98 5.78 -12.59 -4.90
N VAL A 99 6.08 -13.89 -5.03
CA VAL A 99 7.13 -14.39 -5.93
C VAL A 99 6.79 -14.07 -7.38
N LEU A 100 5.55 -14.32 -7.80
CA LEU A 100 5.08 -14.02 -9.16
C LEU A 100 5.21 -12.53 -9.48
N GLN A 101 4.73 -11.66 -8.60
CA GLN A 101 4.77 -10.21 -8.79
C GLN A 101 6.22 -9.68 -8.79
N SER A 102 7.08 -10.21 -7.91
CA SER A 102 8.51 -9.87 -7.91
C SER A 102 9.17 -10.24 -9.24
N ARG A 103 8.87 -11.43 -9.78
CA ARG A 103 9.41 -11.85 -11.08
C ARG A 103 8.95 -10.95 -12.22
N VAL A 104 7.69 -10.53 -12.21
CA VAL A 104 7.16 -9.56 -13.18
C VAL A 104 7.85 -8.21 -13.04
N GLU A 105 8.02 -7.71 -11.82
CA GLU A 105 8.68 -6.42 -11.54
C GLU A 105 10.14 -6.40 -12.01
N PHE A 106 10.88 -7.49 -11.79
CA PHE A 106 12.28 -7.62 -12.18
C PHE A 106 12.48 -8.19 -13.61
N ASN A 107 11.39 -8.43 -14.35
CA ASN A 107 11.41 -9.05 -15.67
C ASN A 107 12.23 -10.36 -15.71
N VAL A 108 12.05 -11.21 -14.69
CA VAL A 108 12.71 -12.51 -14.57
C VAL A 108 11.87 -13.55 -15.30
N GLU A 109 12.36 -13.96 -16.47
CA GLU A 109 11.79 -15.09 -17.22
C GLU A 109 11.82 -16.34 -16.33
N ALA A 110 10.78 -17.19 -16.43
CA ALA A 110 10.79 -18.46 -15.72
C ALA A 110 11.94 -19.30 -16.33
N GLU A 111 13.11 -19.33 -15.71
CA GLU A 111 14.01 -20.44 -16.00
C GLU A 111 13.29 -21.70 -15.53
N GLU A 112 13.02 -22.63 -16.45
CA GLU A 112 12.29 -23.90 -16.22
C GLU A 112 12.87 -24.77 -15.09
N GLN A 113 14.01 -24.37 -14.51
CA GLN A 113 14.77 -25.12 -13.52
C GLN A 113 14.24 -24.98 -12.08
N ASP A 114 13.51 -23.92 -11.73
CA ASP A 114 13.05 -23.71 -10.35
C ASP A 114 11.81 -24.55 -9.98
N ILE A 115 11.00 -24.95 -10.95
CA ILE A 115 9.84 -25.84 -10.73
C ILE A 115 10.31 -27.23 -10.28
N LEU A 116 11.46 -27.70 -10.78
CA LEU A 116 12.02 -29.02 -10.47
C LEU A 116 12.62 -29.14 -9.05
N ALA A 117 12.87 -28.02 -8.36
CA ALA A 117 13.47 -28.03 -7.01
C ALA A 117 12.41 -28.19 -5.91
N PHE A 118 11.20 -27.68 -6.11
CA PHE A 118 10.12 -27.81 -5.12
C PHE A 118 9.52 -29.23 -5.08
N GLU A 119 9.41 -29.91 -6.23
CA GLU A 119 8.90 -31.29 -6.27
C GLU A 119 9.87 -32.30 -5.61
N LYS A 120 11.19 -32.09 -5.73
CA LYS A 120 12.19 -32.98 -5.11
C LYS A 120 12.33 -32.86 -3.60
N SER A 121 11.76 -31.81 -3.00
CA SER A 121 11.81 -31.61 -1.54
C SER A 121 10.58 -32.20 -0.82
N ALA A 122 9.63 -32.76 -1.59
CA ALA A 122 8.39 -33.35 -1.09
C ALA A 122 8.34 -34.89 -1.19
N GLU A 123 9.44 -35.55 -1.59
CA GLU A 123 9.64 -37.02 -1.54
C GLU A 123 10.47 -37.46 -0.33
#